data_AF-A0A7Y2NHI9-F1
#
_entry.id   AF-A0A7Y2NHI9-F1
#
_cell.length_a   1.000
_cell.length_b   1.000
_cell.length_c   1.000
_cell.angle_alpha   90.00
_cell.angle_beta   90.00
_cell.angle_gamma   90.00
#
_symmetry.space_group_name_H-M   'P 1'
#
loop_
_entity.id
_entity.type
_entity.pdbx_description
1 polymer ?
#
loop_
_entity_poly.entity_id
_entity_poly.type
_entity_poly.pdbx_seq_one_letter_code
_entity_poly.pdbx_strand_id
1 'polypeptide(L)'
;MNDQTPPQRLTAADFDQELLDLYDYYVHGKISKREFLDRAGKWAVGGLTAAAILGTLAPNYALAQQVAEDDPDIQGEDITYQSPNGTGEITA
;
A
#
# COMPACT_ATOMS: atom_id res chain seq x y z
N MET A 1 -30.00 -10.95 -4.86
CA MET A 1 -28.68 -10.82 -4.23
C MET A 1 -27.83 -11.98 -4.72
N ASN A 2 -26.80 -11.72 -5.52
CA ASN A 2 -25.83 -12.75 -5.84
C ASN A 2 -24.80 -12.77 -4.71
N ASP A 3 -24.84 -13.80 -3.87
CA ASP A 3 -23.75 -14.11 -2.95
C ASP A 3 -22.53 -14.51 -3.78
N GLN A 4 -21.72 -13.53 -4.13
CA GLN A 4 -20.36 -13.75 -4.58
C GLN A 4 -19.48 -13.30 -3.42
N THR A 5 -19.06 -14.26 -2.58
CA THR A 5 -17.99 -14.00 -1.61
C THR A 5 -16.80 -13.46 -2.41
N PRO A 6 -16.33 -12.22 -2.15
CA PRO A 6 -15.18 -11.69 -2.87
C PRO A 6 -14.00 -12.64 -2.69
N PRO A 7 -13.20 -12.87 -3.74
CA PRO A 7 -12.08 -13.81 -3.67
C PRO A 7 -11.17 -13.46 -2.50
N GLN A 8 -10.74 -14.47 -1.75
CA GLN A 8 -9.88 -14.29 -0.58
C GLN A 8 -8.58 -13.59 -1.00
N ARG A 9 -8.31 -12.44 -0.39
CA ARG A 9 -7.12 -11.63 -0.66
C ARG A 9 -5.91 -12.25 0.05
N LEU A 10 -4.79 -12.34 -0.67
CA LEU A 10 -3.49 -12.72 -0.09
C LEU A 10 -3.11 -11.73 1.02
N THR A 11 -2.42 -12.26 2.02
CA THR A 11 -1.90 -11.55 3.18
C THR A 11 -0.38 -11.66 3.21
N ALA A 12 0.30 -10.88 4.06
CA ALA A 12 1.74 -10.99 4.22
C ALA A 12 2.20 -12.41 4.60
N ALA A 13 1.37 -13.18 5.30
CA ALA A 13 1.68 -14.57 5.67
C ALA A 13 1.74 -15.53 4.48
N ASP A 14 1.21 -15.14 3.32
CA ASP A 14 1.21 -15.96 2.10
C ASP A 14 2.49 -15.78 1.26
N PHE A 15 3.43 -14.93 1.71
CA PHE A 15 4.66 -14.63 0.99
C PHE A 15 5.90 -15.00 1.80
N ASP A 16 6.99 -15.32 1.10
CA ASP A 16 8.31 -15.46 1.69
C ASP A 16 8.78 -14.12 2.27
N GLN A 17 9.33 -14.13 3.48
CA GLN A 17 9.80 -12.93 4.16
C GLN A 17 10.87 -12.18 3.34
N GLU A 18 11.78 -12.89 2.67
CA GLU A 18 12.84 -12.26 1.87
C GLU A 18 12.24 -11.51 0.66
N LEU A 19 11.12 -11.99 0.10
CA LEU A 19 10.40 -11.28 -0.96
C LEU A 19 9.74 -10.00 -0.41
N LEU A 20 9.19 -10.05 0.81
CA LEU A 20 8.62 -8.88 1.47
C LEU A 20 9.70 -7.83 1.77
N ASP A 21 10.86 -8.24 2.27
CA ASP A 21 11.99 -7.34 2.55
C ASP A 21 12.51 -6.70 1.25
N LEU A 22 12.55 -7.46 0.15
CA LEU A 22 12.93 -6.94 -1.15
C LEU A 22 11.92 -5.88 -1.66
N TYR A 23 10.63 -6.11 -1.43
CA TYR A 23 9.58 -5.14 -1.75
C TYR A 23 9.66 -3.89 -0.87
N ASP A 24 9.92 -4.04 0.44
CA ASP A 24 10.17 -2.93 1.38
C ASP A 24 11.29 -2.02 0.86
N TYR A 25 12.40 -2.61 0.42
CA TYR A 25 13.52 -1.84 -0.11
C TYR A 25 13.15 -1.07 -1.38
N TYR A 26 12.30 -1.64 -2.23
CA TYR A 26 11.82 -0.97 -3.43
C TYR A 26 10.91 0.23 -3.08
N VAL A 27 9.89 0.03 -2.25
CA VAL A 27 8.91 1.10 -1.96
C VAL A 27 9.50 2.21 -1.09
N HIS A 28 10.53 1.92 -0.30
CA HIS A 28 11.29 2.93 0.45
C HIS A 28 12.51 3.49 -0.32
N GLY A 29 12.65 3.18 -1.62
CA GLY A 29 13.64 3.80 -2.50
C GLY A 29 15.09 3.37 -2.27
N LYS A 30 15.33 2.27 -1.53
CA LYS A 30 16.67 1.69 -1.32
C LYS A 30 17.18 0.94 -2.56
N ILE A 31 16.27 0.44 -3.40
CA ILE A 31 16.58 -0.16 -4.71
C ILE A 31 15.63 0.38 -5.78
N SER A 32 16.06 0.37 -7.03
CA SER A 32 15.23 0.71 -8.17
C SER A 32 14.20 -0.37 -8.49
N LYS A 33 13.15 0.00 -9.24
CA LYS A 33 12.17 -0.97 -9.78
C LYS A 33 12.84 -2.07 -10.62
N ARG A 34 13.90 -1.73 -11.37
CA ARG A 34 14.63 -2.71 -12.20
C ARG A 34 15.35 -3.73 -11.32
N GLU A 35 16.06 -3.27 -10.28
CA GLU A 35 16.73 -4.17 -9.34
C GLU A 35 15.73 -5.05 -8.57
N PHE A 36 14.56 -4.53 -8.21
CA PHE A 36 13.49 -5.34 -7.66
C PHE A 36 13.09 -6.46 -8.62
N LEU A 37 12.77 -6.12 -9.89
CA LEU A 37 12.33 -7.11 -10.88
C LEU A 37 13.40 -8.16 -11.17
N ASP A 38 14.66 -7.77 -11.24
CA ASP A 38 15.78 -8.69 -11.47
C ASP A 38 15.94 -9.67 -10.29
N ARG A 39 15.88 -9.18 -9.05
CA ARG A 39 16.04 -10.00 -7.83
C ARG A 39 14.80 -10.85 -7.51
N ALA A 40 13.60 -10.33 -7.78
CA ALA A 40 12.33 -11.04 -7.60
C ALA A 40 12.19 -12.24 -8.55
N GLY A 41 13.03 -12.32 -9.59
CA GLY A 41 13.12 -13.48 -10.49
C GLY A 41 13.33 -14.81 -9.78
N LYS A 42 13.90 -14.81 -8.56
CA LYS A 42 14.02 -16.01 -7.70
C LYS A 42 12.67 -16.69 -7.41
N TRP A 43 11.57 -15.91 -7.31
CA TRP A 43 10.22 -16.43 -7.05
C TRP A 43 9.36 -16.55 -8.32
N ALA A 44 9.89 -16.16 -9.49
CA ALA A 44 9.19 -16.19 -10.78
C ALA A 44 9.20 -17.61 -11.40
N VAL A 45 8.60 -18.57 -10.69
CA VAL A 45 8.56 -19.99 -11.09
C VAL A 45 7.23 -20.36 -11.75
N GLY A 46 7.20 -21.43 -12.56
CA GLY A 46 5.95 -22.01 -13.08
C GLY A 46 5.15 -21.11 -14.03
N GLY A 47 5.81 -20.18 -14.73
CA GLY A 47 5.15 -19.22 -15.62
C GLY A 47 4.75 -17.91 -14.95
N LEU A 48 4.99 -17.76 -13.65
CA LEU A 48 4.86 -16.48 -12.96
C LEU A 48 6.00 -15.54 -13.39
N THR A 49 5.71 -14.26 -13.60
CA THR A 49 6.72 -13.24 -13.93
C THR A 49 7.00 -12.35 -12.73
N ALA A 50 8.20 -11.74 -12.67
CA ALA A 50 8.52 -10.74 -11.65
C ALA A 50 7.53 -9.55 -11.66
N ALA A 51 6.99 -9.20 -12.83
CA ALA A 51 5.95 -8.18 -12.96
C ALA A 51 4.61 -8.63 -12.34
N ALA A 52 4.23 -9.90 -12.52
CA ALA A 52 3.04 -10.46 -11.86
C ALA A 52 3.21 -10.50 -10.33
N ILE A 53 4.40 -10.87 -9.83
CA ILE A 53 4.74 -10.83 -8.41
C ILE A 53 4.60 -9.40 -7.86
N LEU A 54 5.17 -8.41 -8.55
CA LEU A 54 5.01 -7.02 -8.17
C LEU A 54 3.53 -6.62 -8.10
N GLY A 55 2.72 -7.06 -9.05
CA GLY A 55 1.27 -6.82 -9.04
C GLY A 55 0.55 -7.40 -7.83
N THR A 56 0.98 -8.55 -7.32
CA THR A 56 0.39 -9.16 -6.11
C THR A 56 0.80 -8.46 -4.81
N LEU A 57 2.00 -7.85 -4.78
CA LEU A 57 2.52 -7.14 -3.60
C LEU A 57 2.08 -5.66 -3.56
N ALA A 58 1.82 -5.07 -4.73
CA ALA A 58 1.42 -3.69 -4.85
C ALA A 58 0.05 -3.41 -4.19
N PRO A 59 -0.11 -2.28 -3.50
CA PRO A 59 -1.41 -1.90 -2.94
C PRO A 59 -2.42 -1.69 -4.07
N ASN A 60 -3.60 -2.29 -3.93
CA ASN A 60 -4.75 -1.99 -4.76
C ASN A 60 -5.61 -0.93 -4.06
N TYR A 61 -5.42 0.34 -4.41
CA TYR A 61 -6.14 1.46 -3.79
C TYR A 61 -7.65 1.44 -4.04
N ALA A 62 -8.12 0.76 -5.10
CA ALA A 62 -9.56 0.57 -5.31
C ALA A 62 -10.20 -0.29 -4.19
N LEU A 63 -9.39 -1.10 -3.50
CA LEU A 63 -9.81 -1.89 -2.34
C LEU A 63 -9.40 -1.25 -1.00
N ALA A 64 -8.83 -0.04 -1.01
CA ALA A 64 -8.30 0.61 0.19
C ALA A 64 -9.34 1.48 0.92
N GLN A 65 -10.50 1.74 0.32
CA GLN A 65 -11.55 2.51 0.95
C GLN A 65 -12.11 1.76 2.16
N GLN A 66 -11.87 2.29 3.37
CA GLN A 66 -12.37 1.74 4.63
C GLN A 66 -13.64 2.43 5.12
N VAL A 67 -13.80 3.72 4.81
CA VAL A 67 -14.96 4.56 5.15
C VAL A 67 -15.49 5.24 3.89
N ALA A 68 -16.76 5.64 3.89
CA ALA A 68 -17.32 6.46 2.82
C ALA A 68 -16.62 7.83 2.79
N GLU A 69 -16.49 8.42 1.60
CA GLU A 69 -15.96 9.78 1.47
C GLU A 69 -16.86 10.82 2.17
N ASP A 70 -18.17 10.55 2.18
CA ASP A 70 -19.24 11.37 2.74
C ASP A 70 -19.85 10.75 4.01
N ASP A 71 -19.07 9.96 4.77
CA ASP A 71 -19.53 9.33 6.01
C ASP A 71 -20.10 10.40 6.99
N PRO A 72 -21.41 10.38 7.30
CA PRO A 72 -22.04 11.44 8.09
C PRO A 72 -21.61 11.45 9.56
N ASP A 73 -20.99 10.37 10.04
CA ASP A 73 -20.45 10.29 11.40
C ASP A 73 -19.09 11.03 11.51
N ILE A 74 -18.45 11.39 10.39
CA ILE A 74 -17.19 12.12 10.34
C ILE A 74 -17.47 13.61 10.09
N GLN A 75 -17.12 14.47 11.05
CA GLN A 75 -17.22 15.93 10.92
C GLN A 75 -15.81 16.53 10.78
N GLY A 76 -15.55 17.19 9.65
CA GLY A 76 -14.33 17.96 9.43
C GLY A 76 -14.55 19.43 9.80
N GLU A 77 -13.57 20.03 10.46
CA GLU A 77 -13.51 21.46 10.74
C GLU A 77 -12.09 21.98 10.50
N ASP A 78 -11.99 23.21 10.01
CA ASP A 78 -10.71 23.94 9.97
C ASP A 78 -10.54 24.67 11.30
N ILE A 79 -9.41 24.46 11.97
CA ILE A 79 -9.09 25.12 13.24
C ILE A 79 -7.91 26.08 13.08
N THR A 80 -7.95 27.18 13.84
CA THR A 80 -6.82 28.09 13.95
C THR A 80 -6.18 27.96 15.32
N TYR A 81 -4.87 27.71 15.36
CA TYR A 81 -4.11 27.64 16.61
C TYR A 81 -2.77 28.38 16.51
N GLN A 82 -2.30 28.85 17.66
CA GLN A 82 -1.02 29.56 17.77
C GLN A 82 0.12 28.55 17.94
N SER A 83 1.12 28.63 17.08
CA SER A 83 2.41 27.95 17.18
C SER A 83 3.52 28.96 17.45
N PRO A 84 3.57 29.57 18.66
CA PRO A 84 4.47 30.68 18.96
C PRO A 84 5.95 30.30 18.93
N ASN A 85 6.26 29.03 19.18
CA ASN A 85 7.63 28.48 19.08
C ASN A 85 7.91 27.83 17.72
N GLY A 86 6.97 27.94 16.78
CA GLY A 86 7.06 27.38 15.43
C GLY A 86 6.80 28.46 14.38
N THR A 87 5.85 28.22 13.49
CA THR A 87 5.55 29.05 12.33
C THR A 87 4.52 30.15 12.57
N GLY A 88 4.17 30.45 13.83
CA GLY A 88 3.16 31.44 14.18
C GLY A 88 1.75 30.87 14.11
N GLU A 89 0.79 31.64 13.61
CA GLU A 89 -0.59 31.18 13.47
C GLU A 89 -0.71 30.11 12.36
N ILE A 90 -1.41 29.01 12.65
CA ILE A 90 -1.64 27.91 11.73
C ILE A 90 -3.13 27.66 11.57
N THR A 91 -3.56 27.48 10.32
CA THR A 91 -4.87 26.91 9.97
C THR A 91 -4.65 25.46 9.56
N ALA A 92 -5.38 24.53 10.18
CA ALA A 92 -5.27 23.10 9.97
C ALA A 92 -6.65 22.46 9.83
#